data_AF-A0A395R789-F1
#
_entry.id   AF-A0A395R789-F1
#
_cell.length_a   1.000
_cell.length_b   1.000
_cell.length_c   1.000
_cell.angle_alpha   90.00
_cell.angle_beta   90.00
_cell.angle_gamma   90.00
#
_symmetry.space_group_name_H-M   'P 1'
#
loop_
_entity.id
_entity.type
_entity.pdbx_description
1 polymer ?
#
loop_
_entity_poly.entity_id
_entity_poly.type
_entity_poly.pdbx_seq_one_letter_code
_entity_poly.pdbx_strand_id
1 'polypeptide(L)'
;MGRKSAVDRLPDDIKAYIHGQLADGRMTLDELISDLQTRWPDEAEAGELPSRSAVGRYGQKLERRLSAIRASTEAAKIIHAQAGDREDARSGALTAMIQSELFESIMALQEVDDEDMTPGDRVDLLSKAAKNIATLTRSSVALKRYQDEAEERARARLIAEQREKLDELGRTGEVDQEVLDKVIKAAYGL
;
A
#
# COMPACT_ATOMS: atom_id res chain seq x y z
N MET A 1 -19.69 -0.16 -21.73
CA MET A 1 -18.42 -0.90 -21.59
C MET A 1 -17.48 -0.44 -22.68
N GLY A 2 -16.28 0.03 -22.34
CA GLY A 2 -15.30 0.53 -23.32
C GLY A 2 -14.83 -0.57 -24.27
N ARG A 3 -14.66 -0.23 -25.55
CA ARG A 3 -14.19 -1.14 -26.60
C ARG A 3 -12.80 -1.69 -26.22
N LYS A 4 -12.62 -3.02 -26.24
CA LYS A 4 -11.30 -3.68 -26.02
C LYS A 4 -10.25 -3.05 -26.95
N SER A 5 -9.03 -2.83 -26.46
CA SER A 5 -7.95 -2.24 -27.27
C SER A 5 -7.57 -3.18 -28.42
N ALA A 6 -6.90 -2.65 -29.46
CA ALA A 6 -6.41 -3.48 -30.55
C ALA A 6 -5.46 -4.57 -30.04
N VAL A 7 -4.59 -4.22 -29.08
CA VAL A 7 -3.64 -5.14 -28.43
C VAL A 7 -4.37 -6.22 -27.63
N ASP A 8 -5.50 -5.91 -26.98
CA ASP A 8 -6.27 -6.90 -26.20
C ASP A 8 -6.97 -7.96 -27.05
N ARG A 9 -7.04 -7.78 -28.37
CA ARG A 9 -7.66 -8.73 -29.31
C ARG A 9 -6.65 -9.62 -30.03
N LEU A 10 -5.36 -9.35 -29.87
CA LEU A 10 -4.31 -10.13 -30.50
C LEU A 10 -4.22 -11.52 -29.87
N PRO A 11 -3.66 -12.50 -30.62
CA PRO A 11 -3.16 -13.75 -30.06
C PRO A 11 -2.32 -13.53 -28.79
N ASP A 12 -2.42 -14.46 -27.83
CA ASP A 12 -1.84 -14.31 -26.49
C ASP A 12 -0.31 -14.18 -26.52
N ASP A 13 0.36 -14.82 -27.48
CA ASP A 13 1.81 -14.74 -27.70
C ASP A 13 2.26 -13.34 -28.16
N ILE A 14 1.58 -12.76 -29.15
CA ILE A 14 1.84 -11.40 -29.65
C ILE A 14 1.56 -10.39 -28.54
N LYS A 15 0.42 -10.55 -27.84
CA LYS A 15 0.04 -9.69 -26.73
C LYS A 15 1.06 -9.74 -25.59
N ALA A 16 1.46 -10.93 -25.17
CA ALA A 16 2.45 -11.11 -24.10
C ALA A 16 3.80 -10.47 -24.47
N TYR A 17 4.19 -10.57 -25.74
CA TYR A 17 5.40 -9.93 -26.23
C TYR A 17 5.34 -8.40 -26.17
N ILE A 18 4.26 -7.80 -26.70
CA ILE A 18 4.04 -6.35 -26.63
C ILE A 18 4.05 -5.87 -25.18
N HIS A 19 3.40 -6.61 -24.28
CA HIS A 19 3.43 -6.32 -22.84
C HIS A 19 4.86 -6.32 -22.28
N GLY A 20 5.65 -7.35 -22.59
CA GLY A 20 7.02 -7.48 -22.11
C GLY A 20 7.91 -6.33 -22.58
N GLN A 21 7.84 -5.99 -23.87
CA GLN A 21 8.64 -4.89 -24.43
C GLN A 21 8.26 -3.52 -23.87
N LEU A 22 6.95 -3.26 -23.72
CA LEU A 22 6.48 -2.02 -23.11
C LEU A 22 6.85 -1.92 -21.63
N ALA A 23 6.89 -3.05 -20.90
CA ALA A 23 7.28 -3.07 -19.50
C ALA A 23 8.79 -2.89 -19.28
N ASP A 24 9.63 -3.42 -20.19
CA ASP A 24 11.09 -3.26 -20.16
C ASP A 24 11.53 -1.86 -20.62
N GLY A 25 10.74 -1.21 -21.50
CA GLY A 25 10.91 0.20 -21.86
C GLY A 25 12.18 0.51 -22.67
N ARG A 26 12.81 -0.51 -23.28
CA ARG A 26 14.08 -0.36 -24.01
C ARG A 26 13.93 -0.05 -25.49
N MET A 27 12.74 -0.28 -26.06
CA MET A 27 12.46 -0.03 -27.48
C MET A 27 11.54 1.17 -27.64
N THR A 28 11.81 2.00 -28.65
CA THR A 28 10.85 2.99 -29.14
C THR A 28 9.64 2.29 -29.76
N LEU A 29 8.52 3.00 -29.88
CA LEU A 29 7.32 2.43 -30.53
C LEU A 29 7.59 2.04 -31.98
N ASP A 30 8.44 2.78 -32.69
CA ASP A 30 8.77 2.51 -34.09
C ASP A 30 9.62 1.24 -34.22
N GLU A 31 10.60 1.05 -33.33
CA GLU A 31 11.39 -0.19 -33.25
C GLU A 31 10.52 -1.40 -32.88
N LEU A 32 9.60 -1.24 -31.92
CA LEU A 32 8.69 -2.31 -31.53
C LEU A 32 7.76 -2.73 -32.68
N ILE A 33 7.24 -1.77 -33.46
CA ILE A 33 6.41 -2.09 -34.62
C ILE A 33 7.22 -2.84 -35.70
N SER A 34 8.43 -2.38 -35.99
CA SER A 34 9.33 -3.05 -36.95
C SER A 34 9.66 -4.49 -36.52
N ASP A 35 9.91 -4.68 -35.22
CA ASP A 35 10.20 -5.99 -34.66
C ASP A 35 8.99 -6.93 -34.68
N LEU A 36 7.79 -6.42 -34.38
CA LEU A 36 6.54 -7.18 -34.52
C LEU A 36 6.33 -7.67 -35.96
N GLN A 37 6.58 -6.82 -36.96
CA GLN A 37 6.47 -7.18 -38.37
C GLN A 37 7.49 -8.24 -38.78
N THR A 38 8.69 -8.19 -38.22
CA THR A 38 9.75 -9.17 -38.49
C THR A 38 9.44 -10.53 -37.86
N ARG A 39 8.81 -10.52 -36.68
CA ARG A 39 8.61 -11.72 -35.87
C ARG A 39 7.29 -12.45 -36.16
N TRP A 40 6.28 -11.72 -36.63
CA TRP A 40 4.97 -12.24 -37.06
C TRP A 40 4.65 -11.72 -38.47
N PRO A 41 5.36 -12.22 -39.50
CA PRO A 41 5.21 -11.74 -40.87
C PRO A 41 3.84 -12.08 -41.48
N ASP A 42 3.26 -13.24 -41.13
CA ASP A 42 1.95 -13.67 -41.63
C ASP A 42 0.83 -12.74 -41.11
N GLU A 43 0.90 -12.38 -39.83
CA GLU A 43 -0.03 -11.44 -39.18
C GLU A 43 0.21 -9.99 -39.64
N ALA A 44 1.44 -9.66 -40.03
CA ALA A 44 1.77 -8.39 -40.65
C ALA A 44 1.14 -8.28 -42.05
N GLU A 45 1.27 -9.33 -42.87
CA GLU A 45 0.67 -9.40 -44.21
C GLU A 45 -0.86 -9.38 -44.15
N ALA A 46 -1.45 -10.08 -43.16
CA ALA A 46 -2.89 -10.06 -42.89
C ALA A 46 -3.40 -8.71 -42.33
N GLY A 47 -2.51 -7.79 -41.96
CA GLY A 47 -2.88 -6.49 -41.37
C GLY A 47 -3.48 -6.60 -39.97
N GLU A 48 -3.19 -7.68 -39.26
CA GLU A 48 -3.72 -7.96 -37.92
C GLU A 48 -2.88 -7.31 -36.80
N LEU A 49 -1.62 -6.96 -37.10
CA LEU A 49 -0.74 -6.28 -36.16
C LEU A 49 -1.24 -4.87 -35.79
N PRO A 50 -1.04 -4.43 -34.53
CA PRO A 50 -1.53 -3.13 -34.08
C PRO A 50 -0.71 -1.98 -34.68
N SER A 51 -1.36 -0.85 -34.94
CA SER A 51 -0.66 0.37 -35.35
C SER A 51 0.14 0.99 -34.19
N ARG A 52 1.15 1.79 -34.54
CA ARG A 52 1.96 2.58 -33.59
C ARG A 52 1.11 3.32 -32.56
N SER A 53 0.06 4.01 -33.00
CA SER A 53 -0.84 4.76 -32.11
C SER A 53 -1.68 3.87 -31.20
N ALA A 54 -2.04 2.66 -31.65
CA ALA A 54 -2.73 1.69 -30.82
C ALA A 54 -1.81 1.15 -29.71
N VAL A 55 -0.55 0.84 -30.04
CA VAL A 55 0.46 0.44 -29.07
C VAL A 55 0.78 1.58 -28.10
N GLY A 56 0.91 2.83 -28.58
CA GLY A 56 1.18 3.99 -27.71
C GLY A 56 0.09 4.24 -26.67
N ARG A 57 -1.19 4.20 -27.07
CA ARG A 57 -2.32 4.32 -26.12
C ARG A 57 -2.35 3.17 -25.12
N TYR A 58 -2.06 1.96 -25.60
CA TYR A 58 -1.96 0.78 -24.75
C TYR A 58 -0.84 0.92 -23.72
N GLY A 59 0.35 1.33 -24.18
CA GLY A 59 1.53 1.59 -23.36
C GLY A 59 1.27 2.65 -22.29
N GLN A 60 0.62 3.77 -22.60
CA GLN A 60 0.27 4.77 -21.58
C GLN A 60 -0.64 4.21 -20.46
N LYS A 61 -1.56 3.30 -20.81
CA LYS A 61 -2.44 2.66 -19.82
C LYS A 61 -1.67 1.64 -18.98
N LEU A 62 -0.76 0.90 -19.61
CA LEU A 62 0.11 -0.06 -18.92
C LEU A 62 1.08 0.67 -17.98
N GLU A 63 1.74 1.73 -18.45
CA GLU A 63 2.70 2.51 -17.66
C GLU A 63 2.05 3.17 -16.45
N ARG A 64 0.83 3.71 -16.58
CA ARG A 64 0.06 4.20 -15.43
C ARG A 64 -0.15 3.13 -14.36
N ARG A 65 -0.43 1.89 -14.76
CA ARG A 65 -0.62 0.77 -13.83
C ARG A 65 0.70 0.29 -13.23
N LEU A 66 1.75 0.17 -14.03
CA LEU A 66 3.07 -0.25 -13.57
C LEU A 66 3.70 0.78 -12.64
N SER A 67 3.56 2.07 -12.93
CA SER A 67 3.99 3.16 -12.07
C SER A 67 3.33 3.08 -10.69
N ALA A 68 2.01 2.88 -10.64
CA ALA A 68 1.29 2.68 -9.37
C ALA A 68 1.82 1.47 -8.58
N ILE A 69 2.09 0.34 -9.26
CA ILE A 69 2.65 -0.87 -8.61
C ILE A 69 4.07 -0.61 -8.08
N ARG A 70 4.93 0.06 -8.86
CA ARG A 70 6.29 0.44 -8.45
C ARG A 70 6.24 1.35 -7.23
N ALA A 71 5.40 2.38 -7.24
CA ALA A 71 5.19 3.28 -6.10
C ALA A 71 4.76 2.51 -4.84
N SER A 72 3.75 1.64 -4.95
CA SER A 72 3.30 0.79 -3.83
C SER A 72 4.41 -0.15 -3.32
N THR A 73 5.25 -0.67 -4.22
CA THR A 73 6.37 -1.54 -3.85
C THR A 73 7.47 -0.79 -3.11
N GLU A 74 7.80 0.42 -3.54
CA GLU A 74 8.76 1.27 -2.84
C GLU A 74 8.24 1.73 -1.48
N ALA A 75 6.96 2.11 -1.39
CA ALA A 75 6.31 2.40 -0.11
C ALA A 75 6.43 1.21 0.86
N ALA A 76 6.13 -0.01 0.40
CA ALA A 76 6.27 -1.23 1.21
C ALA A 76 7.72 -1.45 1.69
N LYS A 77 8.73 -1.18 0.86
CA LYS A 77 10.16 -1.28 1.26
C LYS A 77 10.54 -0.24 2.31
N ILE A 78 10.11 1.02 2.13
CA ILE A 78 10.38 2.12 3.08
C ILE A 78 9.78 1.78 4.45
N ILE A 79 8.54 1.27 4.46
CA ILE A 79 7.84 0.83 5.67
C ILE A 79 8.61 -0.29 6.37
N HIS A 80 9.06 -1.28 5.59
CA HIS A 80 9.85 -2.38 6.12
C HIS A 80 11.17 -1.89 6.72
N ALA A 81 11.81 -0.90 6.10
CA ALA A 81 13.10 -0.36 6.51
C ALA A 81 13.02 0.58 7.73
N GLN A 82 12.00 1.44 7.83
CA GLN A 82 11.90 2.44 8.89
C GLN A 82 11.41 1.91 10.24
N ALA A 83 10.64 0.83 10.24
CA ALA A 83 9.84 0.49 11.41
C ALA A 83 10.50 -0.51 12.41
N GLY A 84 11.70 -1.04 12.12
CA GLY A 84 12.39 -1.99 13.02
C GLY A 84 11.54 -3.21 13.39
N ASP A 85 11.89 -3.99 14.42
CA ASP A 85 11.20 -5.25 14.77
C ASP A 85 9.86 -5.07 15.53
N ARG A 86 9.27 -3.87 15.51
CA ARG A 86 8.00 -3.56 16.19
C ARG A 86 6.85 -3.58 15.19
N GLU A 87 6.16 -4.73 15.13
CA GLU A 87 5.02 -5.03 14.26
C GLU A 87 3.88 -3.98 14.36
N ASP A 88 3.67 -3.42 15.55
CA ASP A 88 2.65 -2.38 15.78
C ASP A 88 3.03 -1.01 15.20
N ALA A 89 4.32 -0.65 15.25
CA ALA A 89 4.82 0.61 14.66
C ALA A 89 4.79 0.54 13.13
N ARG A 90 5.04 -0.64 12.55
CA ARG A 90 4.93 -0.92 11.11
C ARG A 90 3.52 -0.63 10.58
N SER A 91 2.52 -1.18 11.26
CA SER A 91 1.12 -1.08 10.84
C SER A 91 0.57 0.35 10.93
N GLY A 92 0.97 1.09 11.96
CA GLY A 92 0.64 2.51 12.11
C GLY A 92 1.27 3.40 11.04
N ALA A 93 2.58 3.26 10.79
CA ALA A 93 3.29 4.05 9.80
C ALA A 93 2.83 3.76 8.36
N LEU A 94 2.58 2.49 8.02
CA LEU A 94 2.00 2.07 6.74
C LEU A 94 0.64 2.72 6.50
N THR A 95 -0.23 2.70 7.52
CA THR A 95 -1.56 3.30 7.42
C THR A 95 -1.47 4.80 7.19
N ALA A 96 -0.57 5.49 7.91
CA ALA A 96 -0.37 6.93 7.75
C ALA A 96 0.19 7.30 6.37
N MET A 97 1.16 6.54 5.85
CA MET A 97 1.71 6.77 4.50
C MET A 97 0.66 6.53 3.41
N ILE A 98 -0.11 5.44 3.48
CA ILE A 98 -1.21 5.18 2.54
C ILE A 98 -2.25 6.31 2.60
N GLN A 99 -2.56 6.83 3.79
CA GLN A 99 -3.48 7.96 3.93
C GLN A 99 -2.98 9.22 3.24
N SER A 100 -1.70 9.56 3.43
CA SER A 100 -1.07 10.71 2.76
C SER A 100 -1.05 10.53 1.24
N GLU A 101 -0.61 9.38 0.75
CA GLU A 101 -0.50 9.11 -0.70
C GLU A 101 -1.87 9.11 -1.39
N LEU A 102 -2.89 8.54 -0.73
CA LEU A 102 -4.26 8.58 -1.23
C LEU A 102 -4.81 10.01 -1.26
N PHE A 103 -4.56 10.80 -0.21
CA PHE A 103 -4.98 12.20 -0.17
C PHE A 103 -4.33 13.01 -1.29
N GLU A 104 -3.01 12.88 -1.45
CA GLU A 104 -2.26 13.54 -2.54
C GLU A 104 -2.74 13.09 -3.92
N SER A 105 -2.99 11.79 -4.11
CA SER A 105 -3.53 11.27 -5.37
C SER A 105 -4.92 11.82 -5.69
N ILE A 106 -5.76 12.01 -4.67
CA ILE A 106 -7.09 12.62 -4.80
C ILE A 106 -6.98 14.10 -5.13
N MET A 107 -6.04 14.83 -4.52
CA MET A 107 -5.76 16.24 -4.85
C MET A 107 -5.22 16.39 -6.26
N ALA A 108 -4.27 15.56 -6.67
CA ALA A 108 -3.77 15.54 -8.04
C ALA A 108 -4.88 15.24 -9.05
N LEU A 109 -5.81 14.33 -8.73
CA LEU A 109 -7.01 14.07 -9.54
C LEU A 109 -7.98 15.27 -9.59
N GLN A 110 -8.01 16.14 -8.58
CA GLN A 110 -8.73 17.41 -8.64
C GLN A 110 -8.06 18.44 -9.55
N GLU A 111 -6.75 18.36 -9.74
CA GLU A 111 -5.99 19.32 -10.53
C GLU A 111 -5.89 18.92 -12.01
N VAL A 112 -6.09 17.64 -12.33
CA VAL A 112 -6.14 17.17 -13.72
C VAL A 112 -7.43 17.67 -14.37
N ASP A 113 -7.33 18.66 -15.24
CA ASP A 113 -8.38 19.00 -16.21
C ASP A 113 -8.37 17.94 -17.32
N ASP A 114 -9.30 16.99 -17.22
CA ASP A 114 -9.58 16.03 -18.28
C ASP A 114 -10.76 16.58 -19.10
N GLU A 115 -10.51 16.96 -20.36
CA GLU A 115 -11.52 17.55 -21.27
C GLU A 115 -12.72 16.62 -21.49
N ASP A 116 -12.57 15.32 -21.23
CA ASP A 116 -13.62 14.31 -21.35
C ASP A 116 -14.44 14.09 -20.05
N MET A 117 -14.11 14.74 -18.94
CA MET A 117 -14.72 14.48 -17.64
C MET A 117 -15.76 15.55 -17.26
N THR A 118 -17.02 15.14 -17.08
CA THR A 118 -18.09 16.10 -16.76
C THR A 118 -17.97 16.62 -15.32
N PRO A 119 -18.50 17.82 -15.02
CA PRO A 119 -18.55 18.33 -13.64
C PRO A 119 -19.24 17.37 -12.65
N GLY A 120 -20.25 16.61 -13.10
CA GLY A 120 -20.92 15.62 -12.28
C GLY A 120 -20.04 14.41 -11.94
N ASP A 121 -19.30 13.89 -12.92
CA ASP A 121 -18.35 12.79 -12.72
C ASP A 121 -17.22 13.20 -11.76
N ARG A 122 -16.77 14.45 -11.87
CA ARG A 122 -15.80 15.04 -10.95
C ARG A 122 -16.34 15.05 -9.52
N VAL A 123 -17.54 15.56 -9.27
CA VAL A 123 -18.14 15.59 -7.92
C VAL A 123 -18.33 14.18 -7.33
N ASP A 124 -18.74 13.20 -8.12
CA ASP A 124 -18.88 11.81 -7.67
C ASP A 124 -17.52 11.19 -7.31
N LEU A 125 -16.48 11.45 -8.10
CA LEU A 125 -15.12 11.01 -7.82
C LEU A 125 -14.63 11.59 -6.48
N LEU A 126 -14.84 12.90 -6.25
CA LEU A 126 -14.43 13.55 -5.01
C LEU A 126 -15.21 13.06 -3.80
N SER A 127 -16.49 12.74 -3.98
CA SER A 127 -17.32 12.17 -2.91
C SER A 127 -16.87 10.76 -2.52
N LYS A 128 -16.50 9.92 -3.50
CA LYS A 128 -15.94 8.58 -3.27
C LYS A 128 -14.59 8.65 -2.57
N ALA A 129 -13.73 9.54 -3.05
CA ALA A 129 -12.44 9.86 -2.46
C ALA A 129 -12.57 10.27 -0.98
N ALA A 130 -13.43 11.25 -0.67
CA ALA A 130 -13.69 11.70 0.70
C ALA A 130 -14.23 10.59 1.61
N LYS A 131 -15.15 9.74 1.12
CA LYS A 131 -15.66 8.58 1.88
C LYS A 131 -14.58 7.57 2.22
N ASN A 132 -13.69 7.27 1.28
CA ASN A 132 -12.58 6.34 1.49
C ASN A 132 -11.58 6.89 2.49
N ILE A 133 -11.24 8.19 2.39
CA ILE A 133 -10.40 8.87 3.39
C ILE A 133 -11.03 8.78 4.79
N ALA A 134 -12.32 9.13 4.92
CA ALA A 134 -13.00 9.10 6.21
C ALA A 134 -13.04 7.68 6.82
N THR A 135 -13.18 6.65 5.98
CA THR A 135 -13.12 5.25 6.42
C THR A 135 -11.73 4.90 6.93
N LEU A 136 -10.69 5.28 6.19
CA LEU A 136 -9.30 5.12 6.58
C LEU A 136 -9.00 5.83 7.91
N THR A 137 -9.41 7.09 8.09
CA THR A 137 -9.20 7.82 9.35
C THR A 137 -9.82 7.11 10.54
N ARG A 138 -11.06 6.59 10.38
CA ARG A 138 -11.71 5.80 11.45
C ARG A 138 -10.94 4.52 11.76
N SER A 139 -10.44 3.82 10.75
CA SER A 139 -9.60 2.64 10.93
C SER A 139 -8.29 2.96 11.65
N SER A 140 -7.62 4.07 11.34
CA SER A 140 -6.41 4.50 12.07
C SER A 140 -6.68 4.78 13.55
N VAL A 141 -7.80 5.45 13.86
CA VAL A 141 -8.19 5.71 15.25
C VAL A 141 -8.49 4.41 15.99
N ALA A 142 -9.18 3.47 15.35
CA ALA A 142 -9.44 2.15 15.93
C ALA A 142 -8.16 1.37 16.21
N LEU A 143 -7.20 1.39 15.27
CA LEU A 143 -5.88 0.76 15.47
C LEU A 143 -5.15 1.35 16.67
N LYS A 144 -5.10 2.69 16.79
CA LYS A 144 -4.44 3.34 17.92
C LYS A 144 -5.09 2.95 19.25
N ARG A 145 -6.42 2.93 19.33
CA ARG A 145 -7.13 2.48 20.54
C ARG A 145 -6.79 1.03 20.89
N TYR A 146 -6.76 0.16 19.90
CA TYR A 146 -6.39 -1.25 20.11
C TYR A 146 -4.95 -1.39 20.64
N GLN A 147 -4.02 -0.57 20.13
CA GLN A 147 -2.64 -0.54 20.60
C GLN A 147 -2.55 -0.05 22.05
N ASP A 148 -3.22 1.06 22.38
CA ASP A 148 -3.29 1.58 23.75
C ASP A 148 -3.88 0.52 24.71
N GLU A 149 -4.98 -0.13 24.32
CA GLU A 149 -5.62 -1.22 25.10
C GLU A 149 -4.73 -2.47 25.23
N ALA A 150 -3.91 -2.78 24.23
CA ALA A 150 -2.96 -3.89 24.27
C ALA A 150 -1.79 -3.57 25.22
N GLU A 151 -1.27 -2.35 25.18
CA GLU A 151 -0.22 -1.87 26.08
C GLU A 151 -0.70 -1.87 27.54
N GLU A 152 -1.90 -1.37 27.81
CA GLU A 152 -2.51 -1.41 29.14
C GLU A 152 -2.65 -2.85 29.66
N ARG A 153 -3.15 -3.78 28.82
CA ARG A 153 -3.27 -5.20 29.18
C ARG A 153 -1.91 -5.86 29.41
N ALA A 154 -0.89 -5.50 28.64
CA ALA A 154 0.47 -6.01 28.84
C ALA A 154 1.06 -5.50 30.16
N ARG A 155 0.90 -4.20 30.44
CA ARG A 155 1.37 -3.57 31.67
C ARG A 155 0.66 -4.14 32.90
N ALA A 156 -0.66 -4.34 32.82
CA ALA A 156 -1.43 -4.95 33.90
C ALA A 156 -0.97 -6.38 34.21
N ARG A 157 -0.73 -7.20 33.17
CA ARG A 157 -0.17 -8.55 33.33
C ARG A 157 1.20 -8.55 33.97
N LEU A 158 2.11 -7.68 33.48
CA LEU A 158 3.44 -7.55 34.04
C LEU A 158 3.41 -7.14 35.53
N ILE A 159 2.55 -6.19 35.91
CA ILE A 159 2.39 -5.79 37.31
C ILE A 159 1.87 -6.95 38.16
N ALA A 160 0.90 -7.72 37.67
CA ALA A 160 0.38 -8.89 38.38
C ALA A 160 1.45 -9.96 38.60
N GLU A 161 2.23 -10.30 37.57
CA GLU A 161 3.35 -11.26 37.67
C GLU A 161 4.45 -10.77 38.62
N GLN A 162 4.76 -9.48 38.61
CA GLN A 162 5.75 -8.91 39.53
C GLN A 162 5.26 -8.96 40.99
N ARG A 163 3.97 -8.69 41.23
CA ARG A 163 3.37 -8.82 42.57
C ARG A 163 3.43 -10.25 43.08
N GLU A 164 3.06 -11.21 42.25
CA GLU A 164 3.12 -12.64 42.62
C GLU A 164 4.54 -13.04 43.03
N LYS A 165 5.56 -12.63 42.25
CA LYS A 165 6.98 -12.89 42.58
C LYS A 165 7.43 -12.19 43.86
N LEU A 166 6.97 -10.97 44.12
CA LEU A 166 7.29 -10.25 45.36
C LEU A 166 6.61 -10.91 46.56
N ASP A 167 5.37 -11.35 46.43
CA ASP A 167 4.64 -12.07 47.49
C ASP A 167 5.32 -13.43 47.78
N GLU A 168 5.75 -14.16 46.75
CA GLU A 168 6.55 -15.37 46.90
C GLU A 168 7.87 -15.09 47.63
N LEU A 169 8.59 -14.03 47.25
CA LEU A 169 9.83 -13.62 47.92
C LEU A 169 9.60 -13.30 49.40
N GLY A 170 8.52 -12.58 49.75
CA GLY A 170 8.15 -12.32 51.13
C GLY A 170 7.91 -13.61 51.95
N ARG A 171 7.31 -14.64 51.33
CA ARG A 171 7.11 -15.95 51.98
C ARG A 171 8.40 -16.72 52.24
N THR A 172 9.46 -16.50 51.45
CA THR A 172 10.76 -17.15 51.68
C THR A 172 11.46 -16.65 52.94
N GLY A 173 11.16 -15.42 53.37
CA GLY A 173 11.84 -14.76 54.49
C GLY A 173 13.28 -14.32 54.19
N GLU A 174 13.76 -14.45 52.94
CA GLU A 174 15.10 -13.99 52.54
C GLU A 174 15.25 -12.46 52.58
N VAL A 175 14.13 -11.74 52.45
CA VAL A 175 14.07 -10.28 52.49
C VAL A 175 13.13 -9.85 53.62
N ASP A 176 13.56 -8.84 54.37
CA ASP A 176 12.77 -8.26 55.46
C ASP A 176 11.44 -7.67 54.93
N GLN A 177 10.34 -7.97 55.62
CA GLN A 177 8.99 -7.59 55.20
C GLN A 177 8.80 -6.07 55.14
N GLU A 178 9.43 -5.31 56.05
CA GLU A 178 9.32 -3.85 56.06
C GLU A 178 10.02 -3.22 54.83
N VAL A 179 11.11 -3.84 54.37
CA VAL A 179 11.79 -3.46 53.13
C VAL A 179 10.94 -3.79 51.92
N LEU A 180 10.33 -4.98 51.90
CA LEU A 180 9.48 -5.44 50.81
C LEU A 180 8.25 -4.52 50.62
N ASP A 181 7.60 -4.15 51.72
CA ASP A 181 6.44 -3.24 51.73
C ASP A 181 6.82 -1.84 51.19
N LYS A 182 8.00 -1.33 51.54
CA LYS A 182 8.52 -0.06 51.00
C LYS A 182 8.76 -0.13 49.49
N VAL A 183 9.28 -1.25 48.99
CA VAL A 183 9.52 -1.46 47.55
C VAL A 183 8.20 -1.54 46.78
N ILE A 184 7.21 -2.29 47.28
CA ILE A 184 5.88 -2.41 46.66
C ILE A 184 5.19 -1.04 46.60
N LYS A 185 5.23 -0.28 47.71
CA LYS A 185 4.71 1.08 47.79
C LYS A 185 5.37 2.02 46.79
N ALA A 186 6.69 1.99 46.68
CA ALA A 186 7.43 2.83 45.74
C ALA A 186 7.21 2.44 44.26
N ALA A 187 7.14 1.13 43.97
CA ALA A 187 7.02 0.62 42.60
C ALA A 187 5.61 0.78 42.01
N TYR A 188 4.57 0.69 42.84
CA TYR A 188 3.17 0.67 42.39
C TYR A 188 2.29 1.79 42.95
N GLY A 189 2.81 2.63 43.84
CA GLY A 189 2.08 3.78 44.38
C GLY A 189 0.92 3.43 45.33
N LEU A 190 1.00 2.31 46.05
CA LEU A 190 0.02 1.89 47.07
C LEU A 190 0.32 2.44 48.47
#